data_AF-A0A271VMZ6-F1
#
_entry.id   AF-A0A271VMZ6-F1
#
_cell.length_a   1.000
_cell.length_b   1.000
_cell.length_c   1.000
_cell.angle_alpha   90.00
_cell.angle_beta   90.00
_cell.angle_gamma   90.00
#
_symmetry.space_group_name_H-M   'P 1'
#
loop_
_entity.id
_entity.type
_entity.pdbx_description
1 polymer ?
#
loop_
_entity_poly.entity_id
_entity_poly.type
_entity_poly.pdbx_seq_one_letter_code
_entity_poly.pdbx_strand_id
1 'polypeptide(L)' 'MNRKKKINQTLQKRLKKQHAKLHPSNKPRYISKAERAKLAEEQTNADTAISDQPSA' A
#
# COMPACT_ATOMS: atom_id res chain seq x y z
N MET A 1 -20.83 -12.32 -22.74
CA MET A 1 -21.61 -11.91 -21.54
C MET A 1 -22.77 -11.02 -21.97
N ASN A 2 -23.98 -11.35 -21.55
CA ASN A 2 -25.14 -10.47 -21.74
C ASN A 2 -24.88 -9.08 -21.12
N ARG A 3 -25.42 -8.04 -21.75
CA ARG A 3 -25.25 -6.62 -21.37
C ARG A 3 -25.48 -6.36 -19.88
N LYS A 4 -26.53 -6.97 -19.31
CA LYS A 4 -26.88 -6.91 -17.87
C LYS A 4 -25.73 -7.40 -16.97
N LYS A 5 -25.10 -8.53 -17.32
CA LYS A 5 -23.97 -9.08 -16.56
C LYS A 5 -22.75 -8.16 -16.61
N LYS A 6 -22.49 -7.55 -17.76
CA LYS A 6 -21.36 -6.60 -17.95
C LYS A 6 -21.53 -5.34 -17.10
N ILE A 7 -22.73 -4.77 -17.07
CA ILE A 7 -23.03 -3.58 -16.26
C ILE A 7 -22.83 -3.88 -14.77
N ASN A 8 -23.39 -4.99 -14.29
CA ASN A 8 -23.28 -5.37 -12.88
C ASN A 8 -21.83 -5.63 -12.46
N GLN A 9 -21.05 -6.31 -13.31
CA GLN A 9 -19.63 -6.52 -13.03
C GLN A 9 -18.84 -5.21 -12.95
N THR A 10 -19.10 -4.26 -13.84
CA THR A 10 -18.44 -2.95 -13.81
C THR A 10 -18.80 -2.18 -12.53
N LEU A 11 -20.07 -2.19 -12.13
CA LEU A 11 -20.53 -1.54 -10.90
C LEU A 11 -19.85 -2.14 -9.66
N GLN A 12 -19.84 -3.47 -9.54
CA GLN A 12 -19.19 -4.16 -8.43
C GLN A 12 -17.69 -3.91 -8.37
N LYS A 13 -17.00 -3.87 -9.53
CA LYS A 13 -15.56 -3.55 -9.58
C LYS A 13 -15.29 -2.13 -9.09
N ARG A 14 -16.14 -1.15 -9.43
CA ARG A 14 -16.01 0.24 -8.96
C ARG A 14 -16.22 0.34 -7.46
N LEU A 15 -17.27 -0.29 -6.93
CA LEU A 15 -17.55 -0.33 -5.50
C LEU A 15 -16.38 -0.94 -4.72
N LYS A 16 -15.88 -2.11 -5.14
CA LYS A 16 -14.72 -2.77 -4.50
C LYS A 16 -13.48 -1.87 -4.48
N LYS A 17 -13.21 -1.13 -5.57
CA LYS A 17 -12.09 -0.17 -5.62
C LYS A 17 -12.27 1.01 -4.67
N GLN A 18 -13.50 1.50 -4.48
CA GLN A 18 -13.79 2.57 -3.52
C GLN A 18 -13.63 2.08 -2.07
N HIS A 19 -14.20 0.92 -1.73
CA HIS A 19 -14.09 0.33 -0.39
C HIS A 19 -12.65 -0.03 -0.02
N ALA A 20 -11.84 -0.51 -0.98
CA ALA A 20 -10.43 -0.82 -0.75
C ALA A 20 -9.61 0.43 -0.35
N LYS A 21 -10.02 1.63 -0.79
CA LYS A 21 -9.36 2.88 -0.39
C LYS A 21 -9.75 3.34 1.01
N LEU A 22 -10.95 2.96 1.48
CA LEU A 22 -11.45 3.34 2.79
C LEU A 22 -10.87 2.47 3.92
N HIS A 23 -10.48 1.24 3.61
CA HIS A 23 -9.89 0.31 4.57
C HIS A 23 -8.42 0.03 4.23
N PRO A 24 -7.48 0.94 4.56
CA PRO A 24 -6.07 0.58 4.57
C PRO A 24 -5.85 -0.50 5.65
N SER A 25 -5.22 -1.62 5.27
CA SER A 25 -4.77 -2.57 6.26
C SER A 25 -3.56 -1.97 6.97
N ASN A 26 -3.67 -1.71 8.27
CA ASN A 26 -2.55 -1.22 9.09
C ASN A 26 -1.44 -2.26 9.29
N LYS A 27 -1.59 -3.47 8.74
CA LYS A 27 -0.60 -4.53 8.88
C LYS A 27 0.39 -4.43 7.72
N PRO A 28 1.71 -4.39 7.99
CA PRO A 28 2.70 -4.48 6.93
C PRO A 28 2.51 -5.79 6.18
N ARG A 29 2.57 -5.74 4.84
CA ARG A 29 2.49 -6.93 3.99
C ARG A 29 3.57 -7.92 4.44
N TYR A 30 3.20 -9.18 4.65
CA TYR A 30 4.20 -10.19 4.96
C TYR A 30 5.15 -10.33 3.77
N ILE A 31 6.42 -10.07 4.04
CA ILE A 31 7.54 -10.16 3.10
C ILE A 31 8.51 -11.21 3.63
N SER A 32 9.23 -11.87 2.73
CA SER A 32 10.20 -12.90 3.12
C SER A 32 11.32 -12.31 4.00
N LYS A 33 12.04 -13.16 4.74
CA LYS A 33 13.15 -12.70 5.60
C LYS A 33 14.20 -11.91 4.83
N ALA A 34 14.50 -12.32 3.60
CA ALA A 34 15.46 -11.64 2.73
C ALA A 34 14.96 -10.26 2.28
N GLU A 35 13.68 -10.13 1.95
CA GLU A 35 13.09 -8.83 1.57
C GLU A 35 12.97 -7.89 2.76
N ARG A 36 12.72 -8.41 3.98
CA ARG A 36 12.68 -7.59 5.19
C ARG A 36 14.05 -7.03 5.56
N ALA A 37 15.13 -7.78 5.35
CA ALA A 37 16.49 -7.29 5.57
C ALA A 37 16.82 -6.14 4.61
N LYS A 38 16.53 -6.31 3.31
CA LYS A 38 16.74 -5.26 2.29
C LYS A 38 15.96 -3.99 2.59
N LEU A 39 14.69 -4.11 2.97
CA LEU A 39 13.87 -2.94 3.30
C LEU A 39 14.29 -2.27 4.61
N ALA A 40 14.79 -3.02 5.60
CA ALA A 40 15.34 -2.43 6.82
C ALA A 40 16.63 -1.64 6.54
N GLU A 41 17.54 -2.17 5.71
CA GLU A 41 18.75 -1.47 5.26
C GLU A 41 18.42 -0.19 4.47
N GLU A 42 17.40 -0.23 3.60
CA GLU A 42 16.93 0.94 2.86
C GLU A 42 16.24 1.98 3.78
N GLN A 43 15.46 1.54 4.78
CA GLN A 43 14.82 2.45 5.74
C GLN A 43 15.82 3.13 6.68
N THR A 44 16.86 2.42 7.15
CA THR A 44 17.92 3.03 7.98
C THR A 44 18.67 4.14 7.26
N ASN A 45 18.81 4.05 5.93
CA ASN A 45 19.44 5.09 5.13
C ASN A 45 18.53 6.31 4.91
N ALA A 46 17.21 6.14 4.92
CA ALA A 46 16.25 7.23 4.75
C ALA A 46 16.02 8.03 6.05
N ASP A 47 15.95 7.35 7.20
CA ASP A 47 15.68 8.01 8.49
C ASP A 47 16.87 8.85 9.01
N THR A 48 18.11 8.47 8.67
CA THR A 48 19.32 9.20 9.06
C THR A 48 19.44 10.58 8.36
N ALA A 49 18.74 10.79 7.25
CA ALA A 49 18.74 12.06 6.51
C ALA A 49 17.74 13.10 7.04
N ILE A 50 16.81 12.71 7.92
CA ILE A 50 15.73 13.59 8.42
C ILE A 50 16.07 14.16 9.81
N SER A 51 16.99 13.55 10.55
CA SER A 51 17.36 13.97 11.91
C SER A 51 18.42 15.07 11.99
N ASP A 52 19.01 15.50 10.87
CA ASP A 52 20.09 16.51 10.84
C ASP A 52 19.61 17.85 10.25
N GLN A 53 18.57 18.43 10.87
CA GLN A 53 18.23 19.85 10.72
C GLN A 53 18.16 20.46 12.12
N PRO A 54 19.25 21.06 12.63
CA PRO A 54 19.16 21.89 13.82
C PRO A 54 18.39 23.17 13.45
N SER A 55 17.20 23.31 14.01
CA SER A 55 16.47 24.58 14.01
C SER A 55 17.26 25.60 14.82
N ALA A 56 17.86 26.58 14.14
CA ALA A 56 18.40 27.81 14.72
C ALA A 56 17.52 28.99 14.34
#